data_AF-A0A2M6WJ85-F1
#
_entry.id   AF-A0A2M6WJ85-F1
#
_cell.length_a   1.000
_cell.length_b   1.000
_cell.length_c   1.000
_cell.angle_alpha   90.00
_cell.angle_beta   90.00
_cell.angle_gamma   90.00
#
_symmetry.space_group_name_H-M   'P 1'
#
loop_
_entity.id
_entity.type
_entity.pdbx_description
1 polymer ?
#
loop_
_entity_poly.entity_id
_entity_poly.type
_entity_poly.pdbx_seq_one_letter_code
_entity_poly.pdbx_strand_id
1 'polypeptide(L)' 'MRRTYKYPVWGTQGGGLVREVNGTYILVEKPDCPGLDVGDEMPEEWGIIPANSHARDEMEKAELA' A
#
# COMPACT_ATOMS: atom_id res chain seq x y z
N MET A 1 -15.53 2.53 10.40
CA MET A 1 -15.74 1.14 9.94
C MET A 1 -14.39 0.58 9.55
N ARG A 2 -13.93 -0.56 10.11
CA ARG A 2 -12.63 -1.15 9.74
C ARG A 2 -12.79 -1.89 8.41
N ARG A 3 -12.02 -1.49 7.39
CA ARG A 3 -11.93 -2.24 6.13
C ARG A 3 -10.92 -3.38 6.31
N THR A 4 -11.27 -4.57 5.82
CA THR A 4 -10.39 -5.74 5.82
C THR A 4 -10.11 -6.15 4.39
N TYR A 5 -8.82 -6.25 4.06
CA TYR A 5 -8.35 -6.69 2.75
C TYR A 5 -7.84 -8.12 2.87
N LYS A 6 -8.12 -8.95 1.86
CA LYS A 6 -7.66 -10.35 1.79
C LYS A 6 -6.21 -10.48 1.29
N TYR A 7 -5.54 -9.35 1.08
CA TYR A 7 -4.19 -9.24 0.58
C TYR A 7 -3.43 -8.19 1.39
N PRO A 8 -2.08 -8.24 1.41
CA PRO A 8 -1.27 -7.18 2.02
C PRO A 8 -1.63 -5.82 1.43
N VAL A 9 -1.87 -4.84 2.30
CA VAL A 9 -2.02 -3.44 1.89
C VAL A 9 -1.14 -2.56 2.75
N TRP A 10 -0.58 -1.54 2.11
CA TRP A 10 0.29 -0.56 2.74
C TRP A 10 -0.33 0.83 2.62
N GLY A 11 -0.17 1.64 3.65
CA GLY A 11 -0.47 3.07 3.60
C GLY A 11 0.67 3.81 2.92
N THR A 12 0.34 4.88 2.21
CA THR A 12 1.32 5.73 1.54
C THR A 12 1.47 7.09 2.24
N GLN A 13 2.59 7.78 2.01
CA GLN A 13 2.82 9.13 2.57
C GLN A 13 1.82 10.19 2.07
N GLY A 14 1.31 10.08 0.85
CA GLY A 14 0.30 11.01 0.32
C GLY A 14 -1.14 10.66 0.67
N GLY A 15 -1.35 9.68 1.55
CA GLY A 15 -2.66 9.17 1.92
C GLY A 15 -3.13 8.01 1.02
N GLY A 16 -4.24 7.37 1.38
CA GLY A 16 -4.73 6.19 0.66
C GLY A 16 -3.92 4.92 0.95
N LEU A 17 -4.18 3.89 0.15
CA LEU A 17 -3.64 2.54 0.32
C LEU A 17 -3.18 1.99 -1.01
N VAL A 18 -2.10 1.20 -0.98
CA VAL A 18 -1.57 0.47 -2.13
C VAL A 18 -1.52 -1.02 -1.86
N ARG A 19 -1.47 -1.82 -2.93
CA ARG A 19 -1.06 -3.21 -2.90
C ARG A 19 0.10 -3.42 -3.87
N GLU A 20 0.99 -4.34 -3.55
CA GLU A 20 2.04 -4.76 -4.47
C GLU A 20 1.47 -5.75 -5.50
N VAL A 21 1.82 -5.55 -6.77
CA VAL A 21 1.52 -6.46 -7.87
C VAL A 21 2.78 -6.56 -8.73
N ASN A 22 3.42 -7.72 -8.74
CA ASN A 22 4.65 -7.97 -9.52
C ASN A 22 5.77 -6.93 -9.27
N GLY A 23 5.96 -6.49 -8.02
CA GLY A 23 6.97 -5.48 -7.66
C GLY A 23 6.53 -4.03 -7.79
N THR A 24 5.33 -3.76 -8.33
CA THR A 24 4.79 -2.40 -8.47
C THR A 24 3.70 -2.13 -7.43
N TYR A 25 3.73 -0.98 -6.77
CA TYR A 25 2.69 -0.56 -5.84
C TYR A 25 1.56 0.14 -6.57
N ILE A 26 0.36 -0.44 -6.52
CA ILE A 26 -0.84 0.05 -7.19
C ILE A 26 -1.83 0.58 -6.17
N LEU A 27 -2.36 1.78 -6.38
CA LEU A 27 -3.36 2.41 -5.53
C LEU A 27 -4.66 1.60 -5.51
N VAL A 28 -5.09 1.19 -4.32
CA VAL A 28 -6.38 0.52 -4.06
C VAL A 28 -7.35 1.42 -3.31
N GLU A 29 -6.84 2.52 -2.74
CA GLU A 29 -7.63 3.61 -2.18
C GLU A 29 -7.01 4.93 -2.59
N LYS A 30 -7.85 5.83 -3.14
CA LYS A 30 -7.42 7.11 -3.68
C LYS A 30 -6.75 7.97 -2.58
N PRO A 31 -5.55 8.51 -2.84
CA PRO A 31 -4.91 9.47 -1.94
C PRO A 31 -5.65 10.81 -2.00
N ASP A 32 -5.50 11.63 -0.96
CA ASP A 32 -6.04 13.00 -0.95
C ASP A 32 -5.09 13.95 -1.70
N CYS A 33 -4.81 13.61 -2.96
CA CYS A 33 -3.90 14.33 -3.85
C CYS A 33 -4.50 14.42 -5.27
N PRO A 34 -4.47 15.60 -5.92
CA PRO A 34 -4.91 15.73 -7.30
C PRO A 34 -4.04 14.92 -8.27
N GLY A 35 -4.67 14.27 -9.25
CA GLY A 35 -3.97 13.59 -10.34
C GLY A 35 -3.66 12.11 -10.11
N LEU A 36 -4.12 11.54 -8.99
CA LEU A 36 -4.02 10.10 -8.71
C LEU A 36 -5.41 9.51 -8.45
N ASP A 37 -5.62 8.30 -8.95
CA ASP A 37 -6.83 7.52 -8.72
C ASP A 37 -6.55 6.04 -8.42
N VAL A 38 -7.59 5.31 -8.06
CA VAL A 38 -7.50 3.87 -7.82
C VAL A 38 -7.11 3.15 -9.12
N GLY A 39 -6.07 2.32 -9.04
CA GLY A 39 -5.50 1.60 -10.18
C GLY A 39 -4.22 2.23 -10.73
N ASP A 40 -3.91 3.46 -10.35
CA ASP A 40 -2.65 4.10 -10.74
C ASP A 40 -1.47 3.56 -9.94
N GLU A 41 -0.27 3.67 -10.51
CA GLU A 41 0.97 3.38 -9.81
C GLU A 41 1.24 4.45 -8.75
N MET A 42 1.71 3.99 -7.59
CA MET A 42 2.18 4.89 -6.54
C MET A 42 3.43 5.62 -7.02
N PRO A 43 3.56 6.94 -6.78
CA PRO A 43 4.79 7.67 -7.05
C PRO A 43 6.00 7.01 -6.37
N GLU A 44 7.10 6.85 -7.11
CA GLU A 44 8.30 6.13 -6.64
C GLU A 44 8.94 6.80 -5.42
N GLU A 45 8.76 8.11 -5.27
CA GLU A 45 9.29 8.87 -4.14
C GLU A 45 8.51 8.68 -2.85
N TRP A 46 7.35 8.00 -2.88
CA TRP A 46 6.52 7.77 -1.70
C TRP A 46 6.99 6.56 -0.90
N GLY A 47 7.15 6.76 0.40
CA GLY A 47 7.32 5.67 1.35
C GLY A 47 6.00 4.93 1.63
N ILE A 48 6.12 3.69 2.09
CA ILE A 48 5.01 2.83 2.49
C ILE A 48 5.11 2.41 3.96
N ILE A 49 3.96 2.11 4.58
CA ILE A 49 3.86 1.51 5.92
C ILE A 49 2.80 0.40 5.95
N PRO A 50 2.97 -0.69 6.71
CA PRO A 50 1.95 -1.73 6.80
C PRO A 50 0.61 -1.22 7.34
N ALA A 51 -0.47 -1.41 6.58
CA ALA A 51 -1.80 -0.99 6.98
C ALA A 51 -2.66 -2.12 7.53
N ASN A 52 -2.40 -3.38 7.16
CA ASN A 52 -3.10 -4.56 7.70
C ASN A 52 -2.14 -5.61 8.25
N SER A 53 -2.69 -6.64 8.91
CA SER A 53 -1.91 -7.75 9.49
C SER A 53 -1.07 -8.47 8.43
N HIS A 54 -1.64 -8.72 7.26
CA HIS A 54 -0.94 -9.37 6.16
C HIS A 54 0.32 -8.61 5.74
N ALA A 55 0.24 -7.28 5.58
CA ALA A 55 1.40 -6.45 5.25
C ALA A 55 2.43 -6.37 6.38
N ARG A 56 2.00 -6.46 7.65
CA ARG A 56 2.91 -6.52 8.80
C ARG A 56 3.72 -7.80 8.77
N ASP A 57 3.05 -8.93 8.57
CA ASP A 57 3.68 -10.25 8.51
C ASP A 57 4.68 -10.35 7.34
N GLU A 58 4.38 -9.70 6.20
CA GLU A 58 5.28 -9.62 5.04
C GLU A 58 6.56 -8.83 5.35
N MET A 59 6.45 -7.64 5.97
CA MET A 59 7.62 -6.85 6.33
C MET A 59 8.49 -7.54 7.37
N GLU A 60 7.88 -8.18 8.38
CA GLU A 60 8.62 -8.94 9.39
C GLU A 60 9.41 -10.10 8.76
N LYS A 61 8.82 -10.81 7.79
CA LYS A 61 9.53 -11.85 7.04
C LYS A 61 10.67 -11.29 6.19
N ALA A 62 10.48 -10.12 5.58
CA ALA A 62 11.49 -9.48 4.75
C ALA A 62 12.70 -8.97 5.57
N GLU A 63 12.49 -8.48 6.80
CA GLU A 63 13.58 -8.05 7.69
C GLU A 63 14.41 -9.21 8.27
N LEU A 64 13.87 -10.43 8.26
CA LEU A 64 14.52 -11.65 8.74
C LEU A 64 15.25 -12.45 7.64
N ALA A 65 15.12 -12.04 6.37
CA ALA A 65 15.71 -12.70 5.21
C ALA A 65 17.05 -12.05 4.80
#